data_AF-A0A366BZY2-F1
#
_entry.id   AF-A0A366BZY2-F1
#
_cell.length_a   1.000
_cell.length_b   1.000
_cell.length_c   1.000
_cell.angle_alpha   90.00
_cell.angle_beta   90.00
_cell.angle_gamma   90.00
#
_symmetry.space_group_name_H-M   'P 1'
#
loop_
_entity.id
_entity.type
_entity.pdbx_description
1 polymer ?
#
loop_
_entity_poly.entity_id
_entity_poly.type
_entity_poly.pdbx_seq_one_letter_code
_entity_poly.pdbx_strand_id
1 'polypeptide(L)' 'MEQLIAEVKAYAEATSKTPEKVLREAIGASWGAWAAWQAGTSGPTMRSVDRLRAFMAANPAPATREDPAC' A
#
# COMPACT_ATOMS: atom_id res chain seq x y z
N MET A 1 11.68 -8.01 2.16
CA MET A 1 11.13 -6.80 1.49
C MET A 1 9.93 -7.15 0.62
N GLU A 2 9.98 -8.30 -0.05
CA GLU A 2 8.91 -8.83 -0.91
C GLU A 2 7.58 -9.01 -0.19
N GLN A 3 7.58 -9.39 1.09
CA GLN A 3 6.36 -9.55 1.88
C GLN A 3 5.54 -8.24 1.96
N LEU A 4 6.20 -7.11 2.23
CA LEU A 4 5.55 -5.81 2.30
C LEU A 4 5.03 -5.37 0.92
N ILE A 5 5.81 -5.62 -0.15
CA ILE A 5 5.39 -5.33 -1.52
C ILE A 5 4.14 -6.15 -1.88
N ALA A 6 4.09 -7.42 -1.48
CA ALA A 6 2.93 -8.28 -1.68
C ALA A 6 1.71 -7.81 -0.86
N GLU A 7 1.89 -7.44 0.41
CA GLU A 7 0.82 -6.87 1.25
C GLU A 7 0.25 -5.58 0.63
N VAL A 8 1.12 -4.66 0.20
CA VAL A 8 0.70 -3.41 -0.46
C VAL A 8 0.00 -3.69 -1.78
N LYS A 9 0.49 -4.63 -2.59
CA LYS A 9 -0.16 -5.01 -3.85
C LYS A 9 -1.55 -5.58 -3.59
N ALA A 10 -1.70 -6.52 -2.66
CA ALA A 10 -2.99 -7.10 -2.30
C ALA A 10 -3.97 -6.03 -1.78
N TYR A 11 -3.50 -5.11 -0.94
CA TYR A 11 -4.31 -3.98 -0.46
C TYR A 11 -4.70 -3.03 -1.60
N ALA A 12 -3.76 -2.73 -2.51
CA ALA A 12 -3.99 -1.88 -3.66
C ALA A 12 -5.02 -2.50 -4.62
N GLU A 13 -4.93 -3.80 -4.88
CA GLU A 13 -5.92 -4.56 -5.65
C GLU A 13 -7.30 -4.54 -4.97
N ALA A 14 -7.37 -4.79 -3.66
CA ALA A 14 -8.61 -4.72 -2.89
C ALA A 14 -9.25 -3.31 -2.90
N THR A 15 -8.43 -2.25 -2.95
CA THR A 15 -8.90 -0.86 -3.01
C THR A 15 -9.04 -0.32 -4.43
N SER A 16 -8.78 -1.12 -5.48
CA SER A 16 -8.70 -0.68 -6.88
C SER A 16 -7.79 0.56 -7.07
N LYS A 17 -6.69 0.61 -6.32
CA LYS A 17 -5.66 1.66 -6.38
C LYS A 17 -4.35 1.10 -6.90
N THR A 18 -3.46 1.98 -7.34
CA THR A 18 -2.07 1.59 -7.60
C THR A 18 -1.27 1.61 -6.29
N PRO A 19 -0.31 0.70 -6.10
CA PRO A 19 0.51 0.65 -4.89
C PRO A 19 1.27 1.97 -4.65
N GLU A 20 1.72 2.66 -5.70
CA GLU A 20 2.28 4.03 -5.61
C GLU A 20 1.32 5.03 -4.97
N LYS A 21 0.04 4.96 -5.31
CA LYS A 21 -0.99 5.85 -4.76
C LYS A 21 -1.25 5.55 -3.29
N VAL A 22 -1.27 4.26 -2.92
CA VAL A 22 -1.38 3.82 -1.52
C VAL A 22 -0.18 4.33 -0.71
N LEU A 23 1.05 4.18 -1.22
CA LEU A 23 2.25 4.73 -0.56
C LEU A 23 2.17 6.25 -0.40
N ARG A 24 1.72 6.96 -1.44
CA ARG A 24 1.59 8.41 -1.39
C ARG A 24 0.55 8.86 -0.36
N GLU A 25 -0.59 8.19 -0.28
CA GLU A 25 -1.62 8.50 0.72
C GLU A 25 -1.20 8.12 2.14
N ALA A 26 -0.51 6.99 2.31
CA ALA A 26 -0.11 6.49 3.61
C ALA A 26 1.06 7.26 4.22
N ILE A 27 2.10 7.54 3.43
CA ILE A 27 3.38 8.07 3.94
C ILE A 27 3.85 9.36 3.23
N GLY A 28 3.10 9.85 2.25
CA GLY A 28 3.53 10.99 1.43
C GLY A 28 4.72 10.66 0.52
N ALA A 29 4.87 9.39 0.12
CA ALA A 29 6.01 8.94 -0.67
C ALA A 29 6.15 9.69 -2.00
N SER A 30 7.38 9.94 -2.42
CA SER A 30 7.70 10.42 -3.76
C SER A 30 7.46 9.31 -4.79
N TRP A 31 7.12 9.68 -6.03
CA TRP A 31 6.82 8.75 -7.14
C TRP A 31 7.90 7.66 -7.35
N GLY A 32 9.18 7.98 -7.11
CA GLY A 32 10.28 7.00 -7.23
C GLY A 32 10.41 6.02 -6.07
N ALA A 33 9.69 6.19 -4.96
CA ALA A 33 9.86 5.35 -3.77
C ALA A 33 9.42 3.91 -4.01
N TRP A 34 8.26 3.70 -4.67
CA TRP A 34 7.78 2.36 -4.98
C TRP A 34 8.69 1.63 -5.98
N ALA A 35 9.18 2.34 -6.99
CA ALA A 35 10.16 1.79 -7.93
C ALA A 35 11.47 1.40 -7.24
N ALA A 36 11.96 2.23 -6.29
CA ALA A 36 13.14 1.92 -5.49
C ALA A 36 12.93 0.71 -4.55
N TRP A 37 11.71 0.51 -4.05
CA TRP A 37 11.37 -0.66 -3.25
C TRP A 37 11.34 -1.93 -4.11
N GLN A 38 10.76 -1.85 -5.33
CA GLN A 38 10.77 -2.97 -6.29
C GLN A 38 12.18 -3.30 -6.77
N ALA A 39 13.02 -2.29 -7.02
CA ALA A 39 14.40 -2.47 -7.44
C ALA A 39 15.33 -2.92 -6.28
N GLY A 40 14.84 -2.93 -5.03
CA GLY A 40 15.63 -3.23 -3.84
C GLY A 40 16.73 -2.20 -3.55
N THR A 41 16.75 -1.07 -4.25
CA THR A 41 17.74 0.01 -4.09
C THR A 41 17.46 0.89 -2.88
N SER A 42 16.21 0.94 -2.42
CA SER A 42 15.84 1.63 -1.18
C SER A 42 14.81 0.81 -0.41
N GLY A 43 15.13 0.51 0.85
CA GLY A 43 14.24 -0.25 1.73
C GLY A 43 13.20 0.65 2.40
N PRO A 44 11.99 0.14 2.68
CA PRO A 44 11.04 0.81 3.55
C PRO A 44 11.67 0.98 4.94
N THR A 45 11.79 2.21 5.40
CA THR A 45 12.19 2.49 6.79
C THR A 45 11.08 2.03 7.73
N MET A 46 11.44 1.67 8.98
CA MET A 46 10.45 1.27 9.99
C MET A 46 9.30 2.29 10.14
N ARG A 47 9.59 3.60 10.02
CA ARG A 47 8.56 4.65 10.00
C ARG A 47 7.58 4.54 8.82
N SER A 48 8.07 4.17 7.64
CA SER A 48 7.23 3.98 6.45
C SER A 48 6.33 2.76 6.62
N VAL A 49 6.86 1.66 7.18
CA VAL A 49 6.08 0.46 7.48
C VAL A 49 5.03 0.75 8.55
N ASP A 50 5.41 1.44 9.62
CA ASP A 50 4.52 1.80 10.72
C ASP A 50 3.35 2.67 10.25
N ARG A 51 3.63 3.76 9.52
CA ARG A 51 2.59 4.61 8.94
C ARG A 51 1.72 3.87 7.93
N LEU A 52 2.31 3.01 7.10
CA LEU A 52 1.55 2.21 6.15
C LEU A 52 0.59 1.25 6.86
N ARG A 53 1.04 0.57 7.92
CA ARG A 53 0.19 -0.28 8.77
C ARG A 53 -0.89 0.53 9.47
N ALA A 54 -0.55 1.70 10.02
CA ALA A 54 -1.53 2.61 10.62
C ALA A 54 -2.56 3.08 9.60
N PHE A 55 -2.14 3.37 8.36
CA PHE A 55 -3.02 3.74 7.27
C PHE A 55 -3.94 2.59 6.85
N MET A 56 -3.42 1.37 6.68
CA MET A 56 -4.24 0.19 6.35
C MET A 56 -5.20 -0.19 7.50
N ALA A 57 -4.83 0.06 8.76
CA ALA A 57 -5.70 -0.15 9.90
C ALA A 57 -6.80 0.93 10.02
N ALA A 58 -6.45 2.20 9.76
CA ALA A 58 -7.38 3.32 9.79
C ALA A 58 -8.30 3.36 8.55
N ASN A 59 -7.82 2.82 7.44
CA ASN A 59 -8.51 2.73 6.17
C ASN A 59 -8.60 1.24 5.82
N PRO A 60 -9.49 0.48 6.48
CA PRO A 60 -9.67 -0.92 6.13
C PRO A 60 -10.01 -1.00 4.65
N ALA A 61 -9.27 -1.81 3.89
CA ALA A 61 -9.65 -2.09 2.51
C ALA A 61 -11.12 -2.53 2.54
N PRO A 62 -12.04 -1.86 1.81
CA PRO A 62 -13.40 -2.32 1.73
C PRO A 62 -13.30 -3.73 1.17
N ALA A 63 -13.60 -4.72 2.01
CA ALA A 63 -13.38 -6.12 1.73
C ALA A 63 -14.34 -6.52 0.62
N THR A 64 -13.93 -6.33 -0.63
CA THR A 64 -14.79 -6.49 -1.79
C THR A 64 -15.99 -5.53 -1.71
N ARG A 65 -16.26 -4.83 -2.79
CA ARG A 65 -17.64 -4.39 -3.02
C ARG A 65 -18.45 -5.67 -3.26
N GLU A 66 -18.81 -6.39 -2.20
CA GLU A 66 -20.02 -7.18 -2.23
C GLU A 66 -21.14 -6.14 -2.19
N ASP A 67 -21.51 -5.67 -3.37
CA ASP A 67 -22.88 -5.25 -3.63
C ASP A 67 -23.65 -6.55 -3.96
N PRO A 68 -24.31 -7.18 -2.98
CA PRO A 68 -25.46 -8.01 -3.29
C PRO A 68 -26.67 -7.07 -3.52
N ALA A 69 -27.27 -7.14 -4.72
CA ALA A 69 -28.54 -6.53 -5.15
C ALA A 69 -28.51 -5.00 -5.37
N CYS A 70 -29.07 -4.44 -6.45
CA CYS A 70 -30.21 -4.84 -7.26
C CYS A 70 -30.14 -4.28 -8.69
#